data_AF-A0A3G2SAI9-F1
#
_entry.id   AF-A0A3G2SAI9-F1
#
_cell.length_a   1.000
_cell.length_b   1.000
_cell.length_c   1.000
_cell.angle_alpha   90.00
_cell.angle_beta   90.00
_cell.angle_gamma   90.00
#
_symmetry.space_group_name_H-M   'P 1'
#
loop_
_entity.id
_entity.type
_entity.pdbx_description
1 polymer ?
#
loop_
_entity_poly.entity_id
_entity_poly.type
_entity_poly.pdbx_seq_one_letter_code
_entity_poly.pdbx_strand_id
1 'polypeptide(L)'
;MSTLADIKVFCGSSHPELAHLICKRLGVPLGRSSVSKNDAGELMVRMYESVREHDVYIINTSCVTYGNDGQVISPNTSLMELLIMINACKTASARRVTAVIPHFFYARQDKKDKSRAPISARLIANMLETAGCDHVITMDLHASQIQGFFNVPVDNLYSEPAALQYMREMLDIDRVVIVSPDAGGAKRATAIADQLGVDFALFHKERKKANEVSRMVLVGDAKDKVAVLVDDMADTCGTLDLAAQRLKESGAARVCAIVTHGILSKPALERIAKSSLESLVVTNTLPQSNNKLQCSKIEEIDISHILAETIRRSHYGESVSVLFSQVPYDTVQPYRHGADTPSHSPPRSAASSPMPPQMSDSVLDKRLGILHSADKDTHAATVPSPLRNVSSEKDL
;
A
#
# COMPACT_ATOMS: atom_id res chain seq x y z
N MET A 1 25.06 -10.42 5.49
CA MET A 1 24.30 -9.22 5.10
C MET A 1 23.49 -9.60 3.88
N SER A 2 22.16 -9.46 3.89
CA SER A 2 21.39 -9.71 2.67
C SER A 2 21.72 -8.65 1.64
N THR A 3 21.73 -9.04 0.36
CA THR A 3 22.00 -8.12 -0.75
C THR A 3 20.76 -8.00 -1.63
N LEU A 4 20.64 -6.95 -2.44
CA LEU A 4 19.56 -6.84 -3.44
C LEU A 4 19.51 -8.07 -4.38
N ALA A 5 20.63 -8.78 -4.57
CA ALA A 5 20.67 -10.00 -5.37
C ALA A 5 19.85 -11.16 -4.76
N ASP A 6 19.53 -11.10 -3.46
CA ASP A 6 18.72 -12.10 -2.78
C ASP A 6 17.21 -11.90 -3.01
N ILE A 7 16.80 -10.75 -3.56
CA ILE A 7 15.40 -10.44 -3.88
C ILE A 7 15.01 -11.09 -5.20
N LYS A 8 13.92 -11.85 -5.20
CA LYS A 8 13.28 -12.36 -6.42
C LYS A 8 11.84 -11.86 -6.50
N VAL A 9 11.54 -11.08 -7.53
CA VAL A 9 10.18 -10.60 -7.79
C VAL A 9 9.57 -11.42 -8.91
N PHE A 10 8.38 -11.97 -8.71
CA PHE A 10 7.58 -12.64 -9.73
C PHE A 10 6.22 -11.96 -9.84
N CYS A 11 5.54 -12.19 -10.96
CA CYS A 11 4.23 -11.64 -11.22
C CYS A 11 3.30 -12.74 -11.73
N GLY A 12 2.05 -12.74 -11.24
CA GLY A 12 0.96 -13.49 -11.87
C GLY A 12 0.47 -12.82 -13.15
N SER A 13 -0.67 -13.25 -13.66
CA SER A 13 -1.21 -12.72 -14.92
C SER A 13 -2.00 -11.41 -14.75
N SER A 14 -2.27 -10.96 -13.51
CA SER A 14 -3.20 -9.86 -13.22
C SER A 14 -2.69 -8.47 -13.60
N HIS A 15 -1.44 -8.14 -13.26
CA HIS A 15 -0.87 -6.79 -13.48
C HIS A 15 0.64 -6.79 -13.77
N PRO A 16 1.06 -7.29 -14.95
CA PRO A 16 2.47 -7.31 -15.33
C PRO A 16 3.10 -5.91 -15.42
N GLU A 17 2.34 -4.88 -15.81
CA GLU A 17 2.84 -3.52 -15.95
C GLU A 17 3.35 -2.96 -14.61
N LEU A 18 2.55 -3.11 -13.54
CA LEU A 18 2.96 -2.69 -12.19
C LEU A 18 4.19 -3.45 -11.69
N ALA A 19 4.26 -4.76 -11.96
CA ALA A 19 5.42 -5.56 -11.58
C ALA A 19 6.71 -5.09 -12.27
N HIS A 20 6.66 -4.72 -13.55
CA HIS A 20 7.82 -4.16 -14.26
C HIS A 20 8.24 -2.80 -13.69
N LEU A 21 7.28 -1.94 -13.33
CA LEU A 21 7.58 -0.66 -12.68
C LEU A 21 8.27 -0.84 -11.33
N ILE A 22 7.79 -1.78 -10.50
CA ILE A 22 8.39 -2.12 -9.21
C ILE A 22 9.82 -2.66 -9.40
N CYS A 23 10.01 -3.62 -10.30
CA CYS A 23 11.32 -4.19 -10.63
C CYS A 23 12.32 -3.12 -11.11
N LYS A 24 11.87 -2.22 -11.99
CA LYS A 24 12.68 -1.10 -12.49
C LYS A 24 13.17 -0.20 -11.35
N ARG A 25 12.32 0.07 -10.36
CA ARG A 25 12.65 0.92 -9.20
C ARG A 25 13.56 0.21 -8.20
N LEU A 26 13.39 -1.10 -8.01
CA LEU A 26 14.27 -1.93 -7.18
C LEU A 26 15.64 -2.19 -7.83
N GLY A 27 15.77 -2.01 -9.15
CA GLY A 27 16.98 -2.33 -9.90
C GLY A 27 17.18 -3.84 -10.08
N VAL A 28 16.11 -4.64 -10.04
CA VAL A 28 16.15 -6.10 -10.20
C VAL A 28 15.34 -6.53 -11.42
N PRO A 29 15.74 -7.59 -12.14
CA PRO A 29 14.93 -8.14 -13.22
C PRO A 29 13.71 -8.87 -12.66
N LEU A 30 12.60 -8.87 -13.44
CA LEU A 30 11.47 -9.74 -13.13
C LEU A 30 11.88 -11.20 -13.31
N GLY A 31 11.61 -12.03 -12.30
CA GLY A 31 11.92 -13.44 -12.31
C GLY A 31 11.16 -14.19 -13.41
N ARG A 32 11.79 -15.20 -13.99
CA ARG A 32 11.18 -15.98 -15.08
C ARG A 32 10.21 -17.02 -14.52
N SER A 33 8.93 -16.81 -14.78
CA SER A 33 7.85 -17.76 -14.51
C SER A 33 6.88 -17.81 -15.69
N SER A 34 6.16 -18.91 -15.84
CA SER A 34 4.99 -18.99 -16.72
C SER A 34 3.75 -19.41 -15.95
N VAL A 35 2.63 -18.90 -16.43
CA VAL A 35 1.30 -19.32 -16.04
C VAL A 35 0.57 -19.64 -17.35
N SER A 36 0.10 -20.87 -17.48
CA SER A 36 -0.72 -21.31 -18.60
C SER A 36 -1.93 -22.08 -18.10
N LYS A 37 -2.91 -22.27 -18.98
CA LYS A 37 -4.13 -23.02 -18.68
C LYS A 37 -4.20 -24.23 -19.61
N ASN A 38 -4.46 -25.42 -19.07
CA ASN A 38 -4.68 -26.61 -19.91
C ASN A 38 -6.11 -26.62 -20.49
N ASP A 39 -6.39 -27.56 -21.40
CA ASP A 39 -7.71 -27.66 -22.06
C ASP A 39 -8.87 -27.93 -21.08
N ALA A 40 -8.58 -28.53 -19.92
CA ALA A 40 -9.56 -28.75 -18.84
C ALA A 40 -9.80 -27.50 -17.98
N GLY A 41 -8.97 -26.47 -18.15
CA GLY A 41 -9.06 -25.19 -17.48
C GLY A 41 -8.27 -25.06 -16.18
N GLU A 42 -7.41 -26.02 -15.87
CA GLU A 42 -6.52 -25.98 -14.72
C GLU A 42 -5.29 -25.10 -15.01
N LEU A 43 -4.81 -24.44 -13.96
CA LEU A 43 -3.62 -23.58 -14.04
C LEU A 43 -2.35 -24.41 -13.90
N MET A 44 -1.43 -24.22 -14.84
CA MET A 44 -0.08 -24.75 -14.81
C MET A 44 0.89 -23.59 -14.58
N VAL A 45 1.53 -23.59 -13.42
CA VAL A 45 2.53 -22.59 -13.04
C VAL A 45 3.91 -23.25 -13.05
N ARG A 46 4.89 -22.59 -13.66
CA ARG A 46 6.28 -23.05 -13.64
C ARG A 46 7.24 -21.92 -13.30
N MET A 47 8.05 -22.12 -12.27
CA MET A 47 9.18 -21.26 -11.93
C MET A 47 10.40 -21.73 -12.74
N TYR A 48 10.99 -20.87 -13.57
CA TYR A 48 12.14 -21.24 -14.43
C TYR A 48 13.49 -20.95 -13.79
N GLU A 49 13.50 -20.39 -12.58
CA GLU A 49 14.71 -20.02 -11.85
C GLU A 49 14.69 -20.62 -10.46
N SER A 50 15.88 -20.89 -9.92
CA SER A 50 16.00 -21.30 -8.52
C SER A 50 15.58 -20.13 -7.62
N VAL A 51 14.72 -20.44 -6.65
CA VAL A 51 14.31 -19.52 -5.57
C VAL A 51 14.85 -19.96 -4.22
N ARG A 52 15.68 -21.02 -4.18
CA ARG A 52 16.23 -21.59 -2.94
C ARG A 52 16.99 -20.53 -2.15
N GLU A 53 16.66 -20.38 -0.87
CA GLU A 53 17.24 -19.38 0.05
C GLU A 53 17.06 -17.90 -0.35
N HIS A 54 16.25 -17.60 -1.37
CA HIS A 54 15.95 -16.22 -1.77
C HIS A 54 14.73 -15.66 -1.03
N ASP A 55 14.65 -14.34 -0.96
CA ASP A 55 13.49 -13.60 -0.46
C ASP A 55 12.55 -13.27 -1.64
N VAL A 56 11.43 -13.97 -1.70
CA VAL A 56 10.56 -13.99 -2.87
C VAL A 56 9.36 -13.08 -2.65
N TYR A 57 9.08 -12.22 -3.62
CA TYR A 57 7.92 -11.34 -3.66
C TYR A 57 7.06 -11.69 -4.88
N ILE A 58 5.80 -12.03 -4.66
CA ILE A 58 4.89 -12.42 -5.74
C ILE A 58 3.80 -11.37 -5.86
N ILE A 59 3.79 -10.65 -6.98
CA ILE A 59 2.86 -9.56 -7.25
C ILE A 59 1.64 -10.13 -7.97
N ASN A 60 0.46 -9.99 -7.36
CA ASN A 60 -0.80 -10.37 -7.97
C ASN A 60 -1.95 -9.56 -7.35
N THR A 61 -2.88 -9.05 -8.14
CA THR A 61 -3.97 -8.17 -7.66
C THR A 61 -5.34 -8.72 -8.01
N SER A 62 -6.35 -8.42 -7.19
CA SER A 62 -7.73 -8.86 -7.42
C SER A 62 -8.41 -8.02 -8.50
N CYS A 63 -8.29 -8.41 -9.76
CA CYS A 63 -8.91 -7.69 -10.87
C CYS A 63 -9.50 -8.62 -11.93
N VAL A 64 -10.32 -8.05 -12.81
CA VAL A 64 -10.61 -8.65 -14.12
C VAL A 64 -9.62 -8.06 -15.09
N THR A 65 -8.79 -8.89 -15.72
CA THR A 65 -7.87 -8.46 -16.77
C THR A 65 -8.04 -9.33 -18.01
N TYR A 66 -7.45 -8.90 -19.12
CA TYR A 66 -7.48 -9.60 -20.39
C TYR A 66 -6.06 -10.06 -20.72
N GLY A 67 -5.88 -11.37 -20.88
CA GLY A 67 -4.64 -11.95 -21.34
C GLY A 67 -4.31 -11.49 -22.77
N ASN A 68 -3.06 -11.67 -23.18
CA ASN A 68 -2.60 -11.34 -24.54
C ASN A 68 -3.35 -12.12 -25.64
N ASP A 69 -3.93 -13.26 -25.27
CA ASP A 69 -4.77 -14.12 -26.10
C ASP A 69 -6.25 -13.73 -26.09
N GLY A 70 -6.61 -12.62 -25.41
CA GLY A 70 -7.97 -12.15 -25.24
C GLY A 70 -8.77 -12.89 -24.16
N GLN A 71 -8.17 -13.85 -23.44
CA GLN A 71 -8.87 -14.56 -22.38
C GLN A 71 -9.11 -13.66 -21.16
N VAL A 72 -10.31 -13.77 -20.60
CA VAL A 72 -10.67 -13.07 -19.36
C VAL A 72 -10.05 -13.80 -18.18
N ILE A 73 -9.15 -13.11 -17.47
CA ILE A 73 -8.60 -13.55 -16.21
C ILE A 73 -9.47 -12.95 -15.11
N SER A 74 -10.15 -13.83 -14.37
CA SER A 74 -11.00 -13.43 -13.25
C SER A 74 -10.20 -13.28 -11.96
N PRO A 75 -10.72 -12.56 -10.94
CA PRO A 75 -10.11 -12.54 -9.61
C PRO A 75 -9.89 -13.94 -9.02
N ASN A 76 -10.75 -14.91 -9.34
CA ASN A 76 -10.59 -16.29 -8.89
C ASN A 76 -9.41 -16.99 -9.55
N THR A 77 -9.23 -16.74 -10.85
CA THR A 77 -8.08 -17.25 -11.60
C THR A 77 -6.80 -16.67 -11.02
N SER A 78 -6.72 -15.35 -10.87
CA SER A 78 -5.55 -14.67 -10.27
C SER A 78 -5.27 -15.11 -8.84
N LEU A 79 -6.31 -15.36 -8.03
CA LEU A 79 -6.15 -15.92 -6.69
C LEU A 79 -5.50 -17.31 -6.75
N MET A 80 -6.02 -18.20 -7.60
CA MET A 80 -5.46 -19.54 -7.75
C MET A 80 -4.03 -19.52 -8.30
N GLU A 81 -3.73 -18.64 -9.26
CA GLU A 81 -2.36 -18.40 -9.74
C GLU A 81 -1.43 -18.03 -8.58
N LEU A 82 -1.83 -17.05 -7.75
CA LEU A 82 -1.05 -16.61 -6.60
C LEU A 82 -0.80 -17.77 -5.62
N LEU A 83 -1.83 -18.52 -5.25
CA LEU A 83 -1.71 -19.65 -4.32
C LEU A 83 -0.76 -20.73 -4.86
N ILE A 84 -0.85 -21.07 -6.14
CA ILE A 84 0.04 -22.07 -6.77
C ILE A 84 1.47 -21.53 -6.83
N MET A 85 1.68 -20.26 -7.18
CA MET A 85 3.01 -19.63 -7.21
C MET A 85 3.66 -19.60 -5.82
N ILE A 86 2.91 -19.24 -4.77
CA ILE A 86 3.39 -19.26 -3.38
C ILE A 86 3.82 -20.66 -3.00
N ASN A 87 2.95 -21.66 -3.23
CA ASN A 87 3.26 -23.05 -2.91
C ASN A 87 4.45 -23.59 -3.71
N ALA A 88 4.58 -23.23 -4.99
CA ALA A 88 5.74 -23.58 -5.82
C ALA A 88 7.04 -22.99 -5.25
N CYS A 89 7.03 -21.75 -4.79
CA CYS A 89 8.20 -21.13 -4.17
C CYS A 89 8.55 -21.75 -2.81
N LYS A 90 7.53 -22.02 -1.98
CA LYS A 90 7.71 -22.64 -0.66
C LYS A 90 8.32 -24.04 -0.79
N THR A 91 7.76 -24.87 -1.66
CA THR A 91 8.27 -26.24 -1.92
C THR A 91 9.64 -26.25 -2.59
N ALA A 92 9.97 -25.21 -3.38
CA ALA A 92 11.30 -24.98 -3.93
C ALA A 92 12.32 -24.39 -2.93
N SER A 93 12.00 -24.39 -1.62
CA SER A 93 12.87 -23.95 -0.54
C SER A 93 13.22 -22.46 -0.56
N ALA A 94 12.28 -21.59 -0.95
CA ALA A 94 12.44 -20.15 -0.73
C ALA A 94 12.61 -19.84 0.76
N ARG A 95 13.48 -18.87 1.09
CA ARG A 95 13.73 -18.46 2.49
C ARG A 95 12.49 -17.81 3.10
N ARG A 96 11.83 -16.97 2.31
CA ARG A 96 10.61 -16.24 2.69
C ARG A 96 9.80 -15.98 1.43
N VAL A 97 8.48 -16.12 1.52
CA VAL A 97 7.53 -15.79 0.44
C VAL A 97 6.59 -14.69 0.90
N THR A 98 6.66 -13.54 0.25
CA THR A 98 5.79 -12.38 0.49
C THR A 98 4.79 -12.23 -0.64
N ALA A 99 3.50 -12.25 -0.32
CA ALA A 99 2.44 -11.93 -1.27
C ALA A 99 2.24 -10.41 -1.33
N VAL A 100 2.47 -9.82 -2.51
CA VAL A 100 2.22 -8.39 -2.77
C VAL A 100 0.91 -8.28 -3.51
N ILE A 101 -0.15 -7.85 -2.79
CA ILE A 101 -1.53 -7.84 -3.26
C ILE A 101 -2.07 -6.40 -3.20
N PRO A 102 -1.82 -5.56 -4.22
CA PRO A 102 -2.23 -4.15 -4.21
C PRO A 102 -3.73 -3.95 -3.95
N HIS A 103 -4.60 -4.72 -4.59
CA HIS A 103 -6.03 -4.77 -4.27
C HIS A 103 -6.40 -6.17 -3.75
N PHE A 104 -6.80 -6.25 -2.48
CA PHE A 104 -7.01 -7.50 -1.77
C PHE A 104 -8.26 -8.27 -2.24
N PHE A 105 -8.13 -9.58 -2.42
CA PHE A 105 -9.22 -10.44 -2.89
C PHE A 105 -10.38 -10.49 -1.88
N TYR A 106 -11.61 -10.31 -2.38
CA TYR A 106 -12.82 -10.43 -1.57
C TYR A 106 -12.90 -9.49 -0.34
N ALA A 107 -12.17 -8.37 -0.35
CA ALA A 107 -12.08 -7.46 0.80
C ALA A 107 -13.43 -6.91 1.32
N ARG A 108 -14.44 -6.77 0.45
CA ARG A 108 -15.81 -6.36 0.83
C ARG A 108 -16.60 -7.42 1.60
N GLN A 109 -16.10 -8.65 1.69
CA GLN A 109 -16.76 -9.78 2.37
C GLN A 109 -16.00 -10.12 3.66
N ASP A 110 -15.80 -9.10 4.50
CA ASP A 110 -15.03 -9.09 5.75
C ASP A 110 -15.88 -9.40 6.99
N LYS A 111 -17.21 -9.33 6.89
CA LYS A 111 -18.12 -9.60 8.01
C LYS A 111 -19.41 -10.27 7.56
N LYS A 112 -20.14 -10.82 8.53
CA LYS A 112 -21.49 -11.36 8.31
C LYS A 112 -22.52 -10.24 8.37
N ASP A 113 -22.84 -9.64 7.23
CA ASP A 113 -23.90 -8.63 7.13
C ASP A 113 -25.32 -9.20 7.27
N LYS A 114 -25.48 -10.50 7.01
CA LYS A 114 -26.73 -11.24 7.14
C LYS A 114 -26.47 -12.64 7.69
N SER A 115 -27.52 -13.26 8.23
CA SER A 115 -27.45 -14.67 8.66
C SER A 115 -27.01 -15.57 7.50
N ARG A 116 -26.10 -16.52 7.80
CA ARG A 116 -25.52 -17.50 6.84
C ARG A 116 -24.69 -16.92 5.69
N ALA A 117 -24.19 -15.70 5.79
CA ALA A 117 -23.15 -15.20 4.88
C ALA A 117 -21.75 -15.76 5.24
N PRO A 118 -20.87 -16.02 4.26
CA PRO A 118 -19.45 -16.32 4.52
C PRO A 118 -18.68 -15.06 4.90
N ILE A 119 -17.51 -15.25 5.51
CA ILE A 119 -16.48 -14.21 5.65
C ILE A 119 -15.36 -14.58 4.67
N SER A 120 -15.57 -14.28 3.39
CA SER A 120 -14.67 -14.74 2.32
C SER A 120 -13.28 -14.15 2.44
N ALA A 121 -13.13 -12.90 2.92
CA ALA A 121 -11.80 -12.31 3.16
C ALA A 121 -10.98 -13.13 4.18
N ARG A 122 -11.62 -13.70 5.23
CA ARG A 122 -10.93 -14.60 6.17
C ARG A 122 -10.58 -15.95 5.53
N LEU A 123 -11.45 -16.47 4.65
CA LEU A 123 -11.13 -17.66 3.87
C LEU A 123 -9.91 -17.44 2.97
N ILE A 124 -9.81 -16.29 2.28
CA ILE A 124 -8.65 -15.91 1.47
C ILE A 124 -7.38 -15.86 2.33
N ALA A 125 -7.44 -15.20 3.50
CA ALA A 125 -6.31 -15.12 4.41
C ALA A 125 -5.80 -16.51 4.81
N ASN A 126 -6.71 -17.41 5.22
CA ASN A 126 -6.37 -18.79 5.55
C ASN A 126 -5.74 -19.55 4.37
N MET A 127 -6.24 -19.35 3.14
CA MET A 127 -5.68 -20.01 1.94
C MET A 127 -4.27 -19.53 1.63
N LEU A 128 -4.00 -18.21 1.72
CA LEU A 128 -2.67 -17.64 1.52
C LEU A 128 -1.66 -18.19 2.53
N GLU A 129 -2.03 -18.23 3.81
CA GLU A 129 -1.18 -18.82 4.86
C GLU A 129 -0.94 -20.31 4.62
N THR A 130 -1.99 -21.06 4.31
CA THR A 130 -1.90 -22.50 4.06
C THR A 130 -1.03 -22.81 2.82
N ALA A 131 -1.04 -21.94 1.81
CA ALA A 131 -0.16 -22.07 0.65
C ALA A 131 1.33 -21.84 0.99
N GLY A 132 1.64 -21.26 2.15
CA GLY A 132 3.01 -21.01 2.63
C GLY A 132 3.46 -19.56 2.55
N CYS A 133 2.53 -18.60 2.52
CA CYS A 133 2.84 -17.18 2.57
C CYS A 133 3.36 -16.79 3.97
N ASP A 134 4.50 -16.12 4.04
CA ASP A 134 5.15 -15.72 5.30
C ASP A 134 4.89 -14.24 5.65
N HIS A 135 4.50 -13.41 4.67
CA HIS A 135 4.22 -11.97 4.84
C HIS A 135 3.26 -11.50 3.74
N VAL A 136 2.33 -10.60 4.03
CA VAL A 136 1.47 -9.92 3.04
C VAL A 136 1.75 -8.43 2.98
N ILE A 137 1.94 -7.88 1.79
CA ILE A 137 1.95 -6.43 1.53
C ILE A 137 0.71 -6.10 0.70
N THR A 138 -0.11 -5.16 1.16
CA THR A 138 -1.34 -4.75 0.47
C THR A 138 -1.53 -3.23 0.56
N MET A 139 -2.54 -2.67 -0.10
CA MET A 139 -2.81 -1.23 -0.08
C MET A 139 -4.29 -0.98 0.16
N ASP A 140 -4.60 -0.02 1.04
CA ASP A 140 -5.94 0.45 1.40
C ASP A 140 -6.99 -0.67 1.54
N LEU A 141 -6.75 -1.61 2.45
CA LEU A 141 -7.73 -2.63 2.80
C LEU A 141 -9.11 -2.00 3.10
N HIS A 142 -10.16 -2.56 2.47
CA HIS A 142 -11.54 -2.11 2.66
C HIS A 142 -11.92 -1.97 4.14
N ALA A 143 -11.45 -2.92 4.96
CA ALA A 143 -11.54 -2.86 6.40
C ALA A 143 -10.15 -3.16 7.01
N SER A 144 -9.66 -2.24 7.86
CA SER A 144 -8.38 -2.40 8.57
C SER A 144 -8.28 -3.70 9.38
N GLN A 145 -9.42 -4.24 9.82
CA GLN A 145 -9.56 -5.47 10.60
C GLN A 145 -9.13 -6.73 9.82
N ILE A 146 -9.08 -6.66 8.48
CA ILE A 146 -8.59 -7.77 7.64
C ILE A 146 -7.15 -8.14 8.01
N GLN A 147 -6.34 -7.20 8.52
CA GLN A 147 -5.01 -7.52 9.05
C GLN A 147 -5.07 -8.57 10.17
N GLY A 148 -6.07 -8.50 11.05
CA GLY A 148 -6.30 -9.48 12.10
C GLY A 148 -6.85 -10.83 11.60
N PHE A 149 -7.11 -10.96 10.29
CA PHE A 149 -7.40 -12.27 9.70
C PHE A 149 -6.16 -13.12 9.48
N PHE A 150 -4.98 -12.51 9.52
CA PHE A 150 -3.70 -13.19 9.37
C PHE A 150 -3.01 -13.40 10.71
N ASN A 151 -2.27 -14.50 10.81
CA ASN A 151 -1.28 -14.79 11.83
C ASN A 151 0.13 -14.39 11.38
N VAL A 152 0.34 -14.24 10.07
CA VAL A 152 1.56 -13.67 9.50
C VAL A 152 1.50 -12.13 9.50
N PRO A 153 2.66 -11.44 9.48
CA PRO A 153 2.67 -9.98 9.35
C PRO A 153 1.91 -9.51 8.10
N VAL A 154 1.26 -8.36 8.21
CA VAL A 154 0.57 -7.70 7.11
C VAL A 154 0.95 -6.22 7.10
N ASP A 155 1.62 -5.77 6.05
CA ASP A 155 1.88 -4.37 5.79
C ASP A 155 0.73 -3.81 4.94
N ASN A 156 -0.24 -3.16 5.59
CA ASN A 156 -1.30 -2.41 4.90
C ASN A 156 -0.83 -0.98 4.60
N LEU A 157 -0.45 -0.73 3.35
CA LEU A 157 -0.03 0.58 2.86
C LEU A 157 -1.23 1.49 2.62
N TYR A 158 -0.98 2.80 2.56
CA TYR A 158 -2.01 3.81 2.32
C TYR A 158 -1.66 4.62 1.07
N SER A 159 -2.63 4.86 0.19
CA SER A 159 -2.46 5.79 -0.93
C SER A 159 -2.68 7.25 -0.54
N GLU A 160 -3.16 7.51 0.68
CA GLU A 160 -3.46 8.84 1.23
C GLU A 160 -2.32 9.85 0.99
N PRO A 161 -1.03 9.57 1.28
CA PRO A 161 0.05 10.52 0.99
C PRO A 161 0.16 10.89 -0.49
N ALA A 162 -0.06 9.93 -1.40
CA ALA A 162 -0.02 10.16 -2.85
C ALA A 162 -1.25 10.93 -3.33
N ALA A 163 -2.42 10.67 -2.76
CA ALA A 163 -3.64 11.43 -3.02
C ALA A 163 -3.51 12.89 -2.55
N LEU A 164 -2.93 13.12 -1.37
CA LEU A 164 -2.66 14.47 -0.85
C LEU A 164 -1.67 15.22 -1.73
N GLN A 165 -0.62 14.55 -2.21
CA GLN A 165 0.31 15.13 -3.17
C GLN A 165 -0.42 15.55 -4.45
N TYR A 166 -1.23 14.66 -5.04
CA TYR A 166 -2.03 14.99 -6.21
C TYR A 166 -2.93 16.21 -5.97
N MET A 167 -3.65 16.26 -4.84
CA MET A 167 -4.54 17.37 -4.53
C MET A 167 -3.77 18.70 -4.43
N ARG A 168 -2.60 18.70 -3.78
CA ARG A 168 -1.76 19.90 -3.63
C ARG A 168 -1.18 20.39 -4.96
N GLU A 169 -0.93 19.49 -5.90
CA GLU A 169 -0.36 19.82 -7.21
C GLU A 169 -1.42 20.26 -8.22
N MET A 170 -2.61 19.67 -8.16
CA MET A 170 -3.63 19.80 -9.21
C MET A 170 -4.84 20.66 -8.83
N LEU A 171 -5.07 20.91 -7.54
CA LEU A 171 -6.25 21.61 -7.03
C LEU A 171 -5.89 22.85 -6.22
N ASP A 172 -6.80 23.81 -6.21
CA ASP A 172 -6.76 24.98 -5.34
C ASP A 172 -7.29 24.62 -3.94
N ILE A 173 -6.37 24.27 -3.03
CA ILE A 173 -6.68 23.70 -1.71
C ILE A 173 -7.61 24.59 -0.89
N ASP A 174 -7.48 25.91 -0.96
CA ASP A 174 -8.30 26.86 -0.20
C ASP A 174 -9.80 26.79 -0.56
N ARG A 175 -10.12 26.17 -1.69
CA ARG A 175 -11.48 25.99 -2.20
C ARG A 175 -11.96 24.55 -2.16
N VAL A 176 -11.19 23.63 -1.58
CA VAL A 176 -11.54 22.20 -1.54
C VAL A 176 -12.48 21.89 -0.36
N VAL A 177 -13.42 20.99 -0.60
CA VAL A 177 -14.15 20.26 0.46
C VAL A 177 -14.00 18.77 0.19
N ILE A 178 -13.59 18.01 1.20
CA ILE A 178 -13.48 16.56 1.09
C ILE A 178 -14.83 15.94 1.39
N VAL A 179 -15.31 15.07 0.51
CA VAL A 179 -16.64 14.48 0.62
C VAL A 179 -16.55 12.96 0.69
N SER A 180 -17.14 12.36 1.73
CA SER A 180 -17.32 10.92 1.76
C SER A 180 -18.64 10.52 1.10
N PRO A 181 -18.65 9.58 0.13
CA PRO A 181 -19.85 9.15 -0.58
C PRO A 181 -20.81 8.34 0.30
N ASP A 182 -20.34 7.80 1.43
CA ASP A 182 -21.18 7.13 2.41
C ASP A 182 -20.61 7.23 3.84
N ALA A 183 -21.37 6.76 4.82
CA ALA A 183 -20.99 6.77 6.23
C ALA A 183 -19.77 5.89 6.56
N GLY A 184 -19.47 4.87 5.75
CA GLY A 184 -18.33 3.98 5.96
C GLY A 184 -17.00 4.68 5.67
N GLY A 185 -16.96 5.52 4.64
CA GLY A 185 -15.78 6.30 4.25
C GLY A 185 -15.48 7.52 5.12
N ALA A 186 -16.32 7.86 6.10
CA ALA A 186 -16.21 9.10 6.87
C ALA A 186 -14.83 9.29 7.52
N LYS A 187 -14.29 8.25 8.17
CA LYS A 187 -12.96 8.32 8.81
C LYS A 187 -11.84 8.64 7.83
N ARG A 188 -11.89 8.06 6.61
CA ARG A 188 -10.89 8.27 5.55
C ARG A 188 -10.94 9.71 5.06
N ALA A 189 -12.14 10.20 4.78
CA ALA A 189 -12.34 11.55 4.28
C ALA A 189 -11.99 12.61 5.34
N THR A 190 -12.32 12.40 6.62
CA THR A 190 -11.91 13.31 7.71
C THR A 190 -10.38 13.34 7.87
N ALA A 191 -9.69 12.20 7.81
CA ALA A 191 -8.22 12.17 7.90
C ALA A 191 -7.54 13.03 6.82
N ILE A 192 -8.01 12.93 5.57
CA ILE A 192 -7.52 13.75 4.46
C ILE A 192 -7.86 15.23 4.68
N ALA A 193 -9.08 15.53 5.11
CA ALA A 193 -9.53 16.91 5.37
C ALA A 193 -8.66 17.58 6.45
N ASP A 194 -8.40 16.87 7.56
CA ASP A 194 -7.57 17.35 8.67
C ASP A 194 -6.13 17.62 8.22
N GLN A 195 -5.55 16.76 7.37
CA GLN A 195 -4.19 16.94 6.84
C GLN A 195 -4.06 18.07 5.81
N LEU A 196 -5.14 18.43 5.13
CA LEU A 196 -5.19 19.58 4.23
C LEU A 196 -5.64 20.87 4.94
N GLY A 197 -6.23 20.76 6.13
CA GLY A 197 -6.83 21.90 6.82
C GLY A 197 -8.08 22.44 6.13
N VAL A 198 -8.87 21.56 5.49
CA VAL A 198 -10.06 21.92 4.71
C VAL A 198 -11.34 21.34 5.31
N ASP A 199 -12.49 21.80 4.82
CA ASP A 199 -13.79 21.32 5.28
C ASP A 199 -14.07 19.88 4.82
N PHE A 200 -14.89 19.19 5.61
CA PHE A 200 -15.39 17.84 5.33
C PHE A 200 -16.92 17.83 5.19
N ALA A 201 -17.42 17.04 4.24
CA ALA A 201 -18.83 16.74 4.08
C ALA A 201 -19.08 15.24 3.89
N LEU A 202 -20.30 14.79 4.19
CA LEU A 202 -20.67 13.40 4.20
C LEU A 202 -22.03 13.19 3.56
N PHE A 203 -22.14 12.19 2.70
CA PHE A 203 -23.44 11.69 2.26
C PHE A 203 -24.01 10.65 3.24
N HIS A 204 -25.19 10.95 3.78
CA HIS A 204 -26.00 9.97 4.50
C HIS A 204 -27.05 9.37 3.55
N LYS A 205 -27.03 8.05 3.40
CA LYS A 205 -27.99 7.33 2.57
C LYS A 205 -29.17 6.85 3.41
N GLU A 206 -30.31 7.52 3.27
CA GLU A 206 -31.56 7.04 3.86
C GLU A 206 -32.12 5.90 3.02
N ARG A 207 -32.11 4.68 3.58
CA ARG A 207 -32.78 3.53 2.98
C ARG A 207 -34.25 3.54 3.38
N LYS A 208 -35.12 4.12 2.56
CA LYS A 208 -36.56 3.79 2.60
C LYS A 208 -36.80 2.43 1.92
N LYS A 209 -37.94 1.80 2.23
CA LYS A 209 -38.30 0.39 1.94
C LYS A 209 -37.94 -0.07 0.52
N ALA A 210 -37.84 -1.40 0.35
CA ALA A 210 -37.68 -2.05 -0.94
C ALA A 210 -38.70 -1.47 -1.95
N ASN A 211 -38.18 -0.86 -3.03
CA ASN A 211 -38.86 -0.19 -4.16
C ASN A 211 -38.89 1.35 -4.18
N GLU A 212 -38.31 2.07 -3.22
CA GLU A 212 -38.06 3.52 -3.35
C GLU A 212 -36.59 3.83 -3.69
N VAL A 213 -36.38 4.83 -4.57
CA VAL A 213 -35.05 5.36 -4.87
C VAL A 213 -34.47 5.93 -3.57
N SER A 214 -33.36 5.36 -3.10
CA SER A 214 -32.68 5.79 -1.88
C SER A 214 -32.35 7.28 -1.92
N ARG A 215 -32.77 8.04 -0.90
CA ARG A 215 -32.45 9.46 -0.78
C ARG A 215 -31.04 9.62 -0.21
N MET A 216 -30.26 10.50 -0.81
CA MET A 216 -28.92 10.86 -0.37
C MET A 216 -28.99 12.29 0.19
N VAL A 217 -28.61 12.47 1.45
CA VAL A 217 -28.60 13.78 2.12
C VAL A 217 -27.15 14.17 2.35
N LEU A 218 -26.76 15.35 1.88
CA LEU A 218 -25.44 15.93 2.14
C LEU A 218 -25.45 16.57 3.54
N VAL A 219 -24.47 16.20 4.36
CA VAL A 219 -24.18 16.84 5.65
C VAL A 219 -22.85 17.57 5.49
N GLY A 220 -22.87 18.90 5.62
CA GLY A 220 -21.74 19.78 5.29
C GLY A 220 -22.08 20.74 4.15
N ASP A 221 -21.19 21.69 3.87
CA ASP A 221 -21.37 22.69 2.81
C ASP A 221 -20.35 22.52 1.70
N ALA A 222 -20.84 22.41 0.46
CA ALA A 222 -20.03 22.28 -0.75
C ALA A 222 -20.26 23.42 -1.76
N LYS A 223 -21.03 24.45 -1.38
CA LYS A 223 -21.39 25.53 -2.27
C LYS A 223 -20.16 26.35 -2.69
N ASP A 224 -20.05 26.63 -4.00
CA ASP A 224 -18.97 27.41 -4.62
C ASP A 224 -17.53 26.85 -4.41
N LYS A 225 -17.44 25.61 -3.91
CA LYS A 225 -16.21 24.86 -3.63
C LYS A 225 -15.94 23.76 -4.66
N VAL A 226 -14.69 23.27 -4.66
CA VAL A 226 -14.27 22.05 -5.38
C VAL A 226 -14.55 20.86 -4.45
N ALA A 227 -15.58 20.09 -4.77
CA ALA A 227 -15.93 18.92 -3.97
C ALA A 227 -15.13 17.70 -4.45
N VAL A 228 -14.34 17.11 -3.54
CA VAL A 228 -13.51 15.94 -3.85
C VAL A 228 -14.08 14.72 -3.13
N LEU A 229 -14.75 13.84 -3.88
CA LEU A 229 -15.25 12.57 -3.39
C LEU A 229 -14.08 11.62 -3.12
N VAL A 230 -13.96 11.09 -1.91
CA VAL A 230 -12.90 10.13 -1.56
C VAL A 230 -13.51 8.78 -1.19
N ASP A 231 -13.04 7.72 -1.84
CA ASP A 231 -13.43 6.34 -1.51
C ASP A 231 -12.25 5.36 -1.61
N ASP A 232 -12.34 4.15 -1.04
CA ASP A 232 -11.28 3.14 -1.21
C ASP A 232 -11.38 2.46 -2.57
N MET A 233 -12.60 2.23 -3.06
CA MET A 233 -12.79 1.50 -4.30
C MET A 233 -14.06 1.88 -5.05
N ALA A 234 -13.96 1.90 -6.38
CA ALA A 234 -15.05 2.23 -7.28
C ALA A 234 -15.29 1.07 -8.24
N ASP A 235 -16.47 0.47 -8.14
CA ASP A 235 -16.86 -0.69 -8.95
C ASP A 235 -17.77 -0.26 -10.10
N THR A 236 -19.10 -0.32 -9.94
CA THR A 236 -20.03 0.13 -11.00
C THR A 236 -20.24 1.65 -11.05
N CYS A 237 -19.58 2.40 -10.17
CA CYS A 237 -19.66 3.87 -10.05
C CYS A 237 -21.06 4.49 -9.83
N GLY A 238 -22.09 3.70 -9.51
CA GLY A 238 -23.44 4.25 -9.29
C GLY A 238 -23.54 5.19 -8.09
N THR A 239 -22.82 4.90 -7.00
CA THR A 239 -22.77 5.79 -5.82
C THR A 239 -22.04 7.10 -6.15
N LEU A 240 -20.91 7.03 -6.86
CA LEU A 240 -20.13 8.22 -7.23
C LEU A 240 -20.89 9.12 -8.20
N ASP A 241 -21.57 8.55 -9.19
CA ASP A 241 -22.40 9.30 -10.15
C ASP A 241 -23.52 10.06 -9.43
N LEU A 242 -24.27 9.38 -8.56
CA LEU A 242 -25.33 10.00 -7.76
C LEU A 242 -24.76 11.09 -6.82
N ALA A 243 -23.65 10.81 -6.13
CA ALA A 243 -23.01 11.77 -5.25
C ALA A 243 -22.56 13.02 -6.02
N ALA A 244 -21.98 12.84 -7.21
CA ALA A 244 -21.53 13.95 -8.05
C ALA A 244 -22.70 14.81 -8.53
N GLN A 245 -23.81 14.19 -8.94
CA GLN A 245 -25.03 14.91 -9.30
C GLN A 245 -25.55 15.73 -8.10
N ARG A 246 -25.61 15.14 -6.91
CA ARG A 246 -26.10 15.82 -5.69
C ARG A 246 -25.18 16.97 -5.25
N LEU A 247 -23.88 16.84 -5.43
CA LEU A 247 -22.93 17.92 -5.16
C LEU A 247 -23.14 19.09 -6.13
N LYS A 248 -23.36 18.81 -7.42
CA LYS A 248 -23.72 19.85 -8.39
C LYS A 248 -25.04 20.54 -8.05
N GLU A 249 -26.08 19.79 -7.70
CA GLU A 249 -27.37 20.34 -7.24
C GLU A 249 -27.23 21.20 -5.98
N SER A 250 -26.24 20.90 -5.12
CA SER A 250 -25.92 21.66 -3.90
C SER A 250 -25.02 22.87 -4.17
N GLY A 251 -24.69 23.16 -5.43
CA GLY A 251 -23.92 24.34 -5.82
C GLY A 251 -22.40 24.16 -5.84
N ALA A 252 -21.88 22.92 -5.86
CA ALA A 252 -20.44 22.69 -6.01
C ALA A 252 -19.94 23.20 -7.37
N ALA A 253 -18.86 23.99 -7.35
CA ALA A 253 -18.27 24.56 -8.56
C ALA A 253 -17.71 23.46 -9.47
N ARG A 254 -16.93 22.55 -8.89
CA ARG A 254 -16.29 21.40 -9.56
C ARG A 254 -16.47 20.17 -8.69
N VAL A 255 -16.53 18.99 -9.32
CA VAL A 255 -16.63 17.72 -8.61
C VAL A 255 -15.61 16.74 -9.17
N CYS A 256 -14.69 16.32 -8.33
CA CYS A 256 -13.67 15.32 -8.63
C CYS A 256 -13.88 14.11 -7.72
N ALA A 257 -13.37 12.96 -8.12
CA ALA A 257 -13.32 11.78 -7.26
C ALA A 257 -11.90 11.22 -7.21
N ILE A 258 -11.43 10.85 -6.02
CA ILE A 258 -10.18 10.13 -5.82
C ILE A 258 -10.50 8.80 -5.15
N VAL A 259 -10.05 7.72 -5.77
CA VAL A 259 -10.33 6.37 -5.32
C VAL A 259 -9.08 5.52 -5.41
N THR A 260 -8.73 4.76 -4.37
CA THR A 260 -7.55 3.91 -4.45
C THR A 260 -7.72 2.86 -5.56
N HIS A 261 -8.75 2.03 -5.46
CA HIS A 261 -8.96 0.88 -6.34
C HIS A 261 -10.07 1.15 -7.36
N GLY A 262 -9.67 1.54 -8.58
CA GLY A 262 -10.58 1.62 -9.72
C GLY A 262 -10.90 0.24 -10.31
N ILE A 263 -11.90 -0.47 -9.76
CA ILE A 263 -12.39 -1.75 -10.31
C ILE A 263 -13.13 -1.52 -11.63
N LEU A 264 -13.94 -0.46 -11.70
CA LEU A 264 -14.58 0.07 -12.90
C LEU A 264 -15.30 -0.99 -13.77
N SER A 265 -16.00 -1.94 -13.14
CA SER A 265 -16.78 -2.93 -13.87
C SER A 265 -17.99 -2.30 -14.57
N LYS A 266 -18.46 -2.92 -15.66
CA LYS A 266 -19.61 -2.40 -16.43
C LYS A 266 -20.82 -2.16 -15.51
N PRO A 267 -21.53 -1.01 -15.59
CA PRO A 267 -21.41 0.05 -16.60
C PRO A 267 -20.60 1.29 -16.16
N ALA A 268 -19.53 1.13 -15.36
CA ALA A 268 -18.80 2.25 -14.75
C ALA A 268 -18.34 3.34 -15.73
N LEU A 269 -17.65 2.97 -16.81
CA LEU A 269 -17.09 3.93 -17.77
C LEU A 269 -18.18 4.79 -18.43
N GLU A 270 -19.31 4.17 -18.80
CA GLU A 270 -20.45 4.88 -19.38
C GLU A 270 -21.06 5.88 -18.38
N ARG A 271 -21.14 5.49 -17.10
CA ARG A 271 -21.62 6.38 -16.03
C ARG A 271 -20.67 7.54 -15.83
N ILE A 272 -19.37 7.29 -15.68
CA ILE A 272 -18.36 8.34 -15.48
C ILE A 272 -18.39 9.33 -16.64
N ALA A 273 -18.41 8.85 -17.88
CA ALA A 273 -18.46 9.70 -19.07
C ALA A 273 -19.69 10.64 -19.06
N LYS A 274 -20.87 10.12 -18.70
CA LYS A 274 -22.13 10.88 -18.65
C LYS A 274 -22.32 11.69 -17.35
N SER A 275 -21.58 11.36 -16.30
CA SER A 275 -21.74 11.96 -14.97
C SER A 275 -21.27 13.41 -14.93
N SER A 276 -21.64 14.08 -13.83
CA SER A 276 -21.16 15.42 -13.48
C SER A 276 -19.73 15.46 -12.92
N LEU A 277 -19.02 14.32 -12.87
CA LEU A 277 -17.61 14.29 -12.50
C LEU A 277 -16.77 14.98 -13.57
N GLU A 278 -15.85 15.81 -13.13
CA GLU A 278 -14.81 16.41 -13.97
C GLU A 278 -13.68 15.42 -14.22
N SER A 279 -13.15 14.82 -13.14
CA SER A 279 -12.13 13.79 -13.17
C SER A 279 -12.40 12.68 -12.15
N LEU A 280 -11.96 11.47 -12.49
CA LEU A 280 -11.87 10.32 -11.59
C LEU A 280 -10.41 9.89 -11.52
N VAL A 281 -9.78 10.16 -10.39
CA VAL A 281 -8.39 9.83 -10.10
C VAL A 281 -8.37 8.47 -9.43
N VAL A 282 -7.62 7.53 -10.01
CA VAL A 282 -7.43 6.18 -9.47
C VAL A 282 -5.95 5.87 -9.30
N THR A 283 -5.60 4.89 -8.48
CA THR A 283 -4.22 4.37 -8.48
C THR A 283 -4.06 3.24 -9.50
N ASN A 284 -2.81 2.95 -9.88
CA ASN A 284 -2.48 1.77 -10.68
C ASN A 284 -2.40 0.46 -9.87
N THR A 285 -3.07 0.36 -8.71
CA THR A 285 -3.24 -0.91 -7.97
C THR A 285 -3.98 -1.99 -8.77
N LEU A 286 -4.79 -1.55 -9.74
CA LEU A 286 -5.37 -2.37 -10.81
C LEU A 286 -4.93 -1.79 -12.16
N PRO A 287 -4.86 -2.59 -13.24
CA PRO A 287 -4.57 -2.07 -14.58
C PRO A 287 -5.62 -1.04 -15.05
N GLN A 288 -5.20 0.18 -15.42
CA GLN A 288 -6.11 1.23 -15.89
C GLN A 288 -5.90 1.62 -17.36
N SER A 289 -4.87 1.09 -18.02
CA SER A 289 -4.47 1.49 -19.38
C SER A 289 -5.64 1.45 -20.38
N ASN A 290 -6.47 0.39 -20.36
CA ASN A 290 -7.67 0.31 -21.21
C ASN A 290 -8.79 1.27 -20.78
N ASN A 291 -8.98 1.47 -19.47
CA ASN A 291 -10.02 2.37 -18.95
C ASN A 291 -9.74 3.82 -19.34
N LYS A 292 -8.47 4.26 -19.26
CA LYS A 292 -8.02 5.59 -19.68
C LYS A 292 -8.20 5.85 -21.18
N LEU A 293 -7.98 4.83 -22.01
CA LEU A 293 -8.22 4.93 -23.46
C LEU A 293 -9.71 5.10 -23.78
N GLN A 294 -10.59 4.52 -22.97
CA GLN A 294 -12.04 4.56 -23.16
C GLN A 294 -12.71 5.78 -22.52
N CYS A 295 -12.10 6.39 -21.50
CA CYS A 295 -12.65 7.53 -20.78
C CYS A 295 -11.58 8.55 -20.44
N SER A 296 -11.65 9.73 -21.06
CA SER A 296 -10.70 10.83 -20.86
C SER A 296 -10.75 11.48 -19.47
N LYS A 297 -11.81 11.23 -18.69
CA LYS A 297 -11.93 11.75 -17.31
C LYS A 297 -11.09 10.96 -16.30
N ILE A 298 -10.52 9.82 -16.70
CA ILE A 298 -9.76 8.95 -15.80
C ILE A 298 -8.31 9.37 -15.74
N GLU A 299 -7.85 9.70 -14.55
CA GLU A 299 -6.46 10.00 -14.25
C GLU A 299 -5.87 8.92 -13.34
N GLU A 300 -4.56 8.73 -13.40
CA GLU A 300 -3.88 7.64 -12.71
C GLU A 300 -2.71 8.14 -11.87
N ILE A 301 -2.67 7.73 -10.60
CA ILE A 301 -1.54 7.88 -9.68
C ILE A 301 -0.72 6.59 -9.71
N ASP A 302 0.57 6.70 -10.01
CA ASP A 302 1.50 5.56 -9.96
C ASP A 302 1.94 5.31 -8.51
N ILE A 303 1.61 4.14 -7.96
CA ILE A 303 1.99 3.71 -6.61
C ILE A 303 3.16 2.70 -6.58
N SER A 304 3.79 2.42 -7.72
CA SER A 304 4.90 1.46 -7.82
C SER A 304 6.11 1.86 -6.96
N HIS A 305 6.31 3.15 -6.71
CA HIS A 305 7.38 3.67 -5.86
C HIS A 305 7.15 3.36 -4.37
N ILE A 306 5.90 3.43 -3.90
CA ILE A 306 5.52 3.03 -2.55
C ILE A 306 5.75 1.52 -2.38
N LEU A 307 5.26 0.71 -3.32
CA LEU A 307 5.42 -0.76 -3.26
C LEU A 307 6.89 -1.20 -3.35
N ALA A 308 7.68 -0.59 -4.24
CA ALA A 308 9.11 -0.89 -4.36
C ALA A 308 9.87 -0.55 -3.07
N GLU A 309 9.62 0.63 -2.49
CA GLU A 309 10.28 1.02 -1.24
C GLU A 309 9.84 0.14 -0.06
N THR A 310 8.57 -0.28 0.01
CA THR A 310 8.10 -1.26 0.99
C THR A 310 8.84 -2.59 0.84
N ILE A 311 8.96 -3.12 -0.38
CA ILE A 311 9.69 -4.37 -0.65
C ILE A 311 11.15 -4.24 -0.18
N ARG A 312 11.81 -3.13 -0.55
CA ARG A 312 13.19 -2.84 -0.14
C ARG A 312 13.34 -2.82 1.39
N ARG A 313 12.46 -2.08 2.08
CA ARG A 313 12.49 -1.96 3.55
C ARG A 313 12.20 -3.29 4.24
N SER A 314 11.20 -4.02 3.78
CA SER A 314 10.83 -5.35 4.27
C SER A 314 11.97 -6.36 4.11
N HIS A 315 12.74 -6.26 3.01
CA HIS A 315 13.92 -7.09 2.79
C HIS A 315 15.06 -6.78 3.79
N TYR A 316 15.35 -5.50 4.02
CA TYR A 316 16.44 -5.06 4.90
C TYR A 316 16.05 -4.97 6.39
N GLY A 317 14.78 -5.22 6.74
CA GLY A 317 14.28 -5.05 8.10
C GLY A 317 14.18 -3.59 8.55
N GLU A 318 14.04 -2.66 7.60
CA GLU A 318 13.83 -1.24 7.87
C GLU A 318 12.35 -0.96 8.17
N SER A 319 12.08 0.14 8.87
CA SER A 319 10.72 0.56 9.20
C SER A 319 9.91 0.94 7.95
N VAL A 320 8.82 0.22 7.71
CA VAL A 320 7.83 0.51 6.64
C VAL A 320 6.89 1.66 7.03
N SER A 321 6.67 1.90 8.32
CA SER A 321 5.68 2.89 8.81
C SER A 321 5.96 4.34 8.39
N VAL A 322 7.20 4.65 8.02
CA VAL A 322 7.57 5.96 7.44
C VAL A 322 6.74 6.27 6.19
N LEU A 323 6.42 5.24 5.39
CA LEU A 323 5.67 5.37 4.14
C LEU A 323 4.17 5.67 4.35
N PHE A 324 3.66 5.54 5.58
CA PHE A 324 2.26 5.84 5.88
C PHE A 324 1.97 7.34 5.96
N SER A 325 3.01 8.17 6.10
CA SER A 325 2.88 9.62 6.26
C SER A 325 3.61 10.42 5.19
N GLN A 326 4.47 9.78 4.41
CA GLN A 326 5.35 10.46 3.45
C GLN A 326 5.49 9.65 2.16
N VAL A 327 5.45 10.36 1.03
CA VAL A 327 5.84 9.80 -0.26
C VAL A 327 7.37 9.65 -0.26
N PRO A 328 7.92 8.45 -0.54
CA PRO A 328 9.32 8.15 -0.25
C PRO A 328 10.33 8.96 -1.06
N TYR A 329 9.98 9.32 -2.29
CA TYR A 329 10.76 10.21 -3.15
C TYR A 329 9.85 10.71 -4.29
N ASP A 330 10.12 11.91 -4.79
CA ASP A 330 9.38 12.47 -5.92
C ASP A 330 9.62 11.63 -7.18
N THR A 331 8.54 11.23 -7.83
CA THR A 331 8.58 10.41 -9.04
C THR A 331 7.77 11.07 -10.13
N VAL A 332 8.18 10.88 -11.39
CA VAL A 332 7.34 11.25 -12.53
C VAL A 332 6.00 10.54 -12.38
N GLN A 333 4.93 11.34 -12.30
CA GLN A 333 3.56 10.86 -12.14
C GLN A 333 2.80 10.98 -13.46
N PRO A 334 1.97 10.00 -13.85
CA PRO A 334 1.27 10.01 -15.14
C PRO A 334 0.32 11.20 -15.35
N TYR A 335 -0.18 11.80 -14.26
CA TYR A 335 -1.08 12.96 -14.30
C TYR A 335 -0.35 14.31 -14.47
N ARG A 336 0.98 14.37 -14.31
CA ARG A 336 1.76 15.59 -14.55
C ARG A 336 1.94 15.78 -16.05
N HIS A 337 1.21 16.71 -16.65
CA HIS A 337 1.31 17.04 -18.07
C HIS A 337 2.44 18.07 -18.30
N GLY A 338 3.69 17.63 -18.43
CA GLY A 338 4.85 18.49 -18.68
C GLY A 338 6.18 17.73 -18.63
N ALA A 339 7.24 18.29 -19.21
CA ALA A 339 8.60 17.76 -19.08
C ALA A 339 9.18 18.17 -17.72
N ASP A 340 8.70 17.54 -16.65
CA ASP A 340 9.20 17.82 -15.32
C ASP A 340 10.56 17.14 -15.12
N THR A 341 11.57 17.98 -14.96
CA THR A 341 12.86 17.57 -14.40
C THR A 341 12.59 17.08 -12.98
N PRO A 342 13.12 15.90 -12.59
CA PRO A 342 12.91 15.39 -11.23
C PRO A 342 13.40 16.45 -10.25
N SER A 343 12.57 16.79 -9.26
CA SER A 343 13.00 17.68 -8.20
C SER A 343 14.28 17.09 -7.58
N HIS A 344 15.38 17.83 -7.72
CA HIS A 344 16.63 17.48 -7.07
C HIS A 344 16.40 17.60 -5.56
N SER A 345 15.98 16.50 -4.95
CA SER A 345 16.26 16.26 -3.54
C SER A 345 17.78 16.38 -3.41
N PRO A 346 18.32 17.30 -2.60
CA PRO A 346 19.76 17.39 -2.43
C PRO A 346 20.25 16.03 -1.91
N PRO A 347 21.41 15.54 -2.39
CA PRO A 347 21.94 14.28 -1.90
C PRO A 347 22.09 14.41 -0.38
N ARG A 348 21.53 13.43 0.35
CA ARG A 348 21.74 13.30 1.80
C ARG A 348 23.25 13.44 2.04
N SER A 349 23.63 14.50 2.75
CA SER A 349 25.00 14.71 3.18
C SER A 349 25.46 13.46 3.90
N ALA A 350 26.57 12.89 3.43
CA ALA A 350 27.30 11.87 4.17
C ALA A 350 27.49 12.35 5.61
N ALA A 351 27.25 11.45 6.55
CA ALA A 351 27.33 11.69 7.99
C ALA A 351 28.56 12.54 8.35
N SER A 352 28.33 13.76 8.81
CA SER A 352 29.32 14.47 9.63
C SER A 352 29.26 13.83 11.02
N SER A 353 30.32 13.11 11.37
CA SER A 353 30.56 12.64 12.72
C SER A 353 30.47 13.82 13.70
N PRO A 354 29.83 13.67 14.88
CA PRO A 354 29.81 14.74 15.85
C PRO A 354 31.24 15.01 16.34
N MET A 355 31.74 16.21 16.11
CA MET A 355 32.97 16.70 16.75
C MET A 355 32.77 16.75 18.28
N PRO A 356 33.79 16.40 19.08
CA PRO A 356 33.72 16.53 20.53
C PRO A 356 33.67 18.02 20.91
N PRO A 357 32.97 18.38 22.00
CA PRO A 357 32.83 19.77 22.41
C PRO A 357 34.18 20.36 22.80
N GLN A 358 34.55 21.47 22.16
CA GLN A 358 35.64 22.33 22.59
C GLN A 358 35.27 22.95 23.95
N MET A 359 36.06 22.66 24.98
CA MET A 359 36.00 23.39 26.24
C MET A 359 36.46 24.83 26.01
N SER A 360 35.58 25.79 26.28
CA SER A 360 35.94 27.20 26.41
C SER A 360 36.35 27.48 27.86
N ASP A 361 37.61 27.91 28.02
CA ASP A 361 38.15 28.48 29.26
C ASP A 361 37.39 29.77 29.62
N SER A 362 36.39 29.65 30.49
CA SER A 362 35.98 30.72 31.40
C SER A 362 34.90 30.19 32.34
N VAL A 363 35.29 29.67 33.50
CA VAL A 363 34.70 29.95 34.83
C VAL A 363 35.58 29.18 35.83
N LEU A 364 36.67 29.81 36.23
CA LEU A 364 37.49 29.40 37.37
C LEU A 364 37.74 30.65 38.19
N ASP A 365 36.71 31.10 38.93
CA ASP A 365 36.97 31.72 40.22
C ASP A 365 35.71 31.76 41.10
N LYS A 366 35.94 31.50 42.39
CA LYS A 366 35.05 31.74 43.54
C LYS A 366 33.84 30.81 43.70
N ARG A 367 34.04 29.75 44.48
CA ARG A 367 33.49 29.63 45.86
C ARG A 367 33.58 28.19 46.39
N LEU A 368 34.47 28.05 47.38
CA LEU A 368 34.45 27.21 48.58
C LEU A 368 35.68 26.29 48.72
N GLY A 369 36.58 26.69 49.63
CA GLY A 369 37.25 25.72 50.52
C GLY A 369 36.20 25.05 51.42
N ILE A 370 36.47 24.00 52.18
CA ILE A 370 37.67 23.60 52.91
C ILE A 370 37.50 22.10 53.23
N LEU A 371 38.63 21.38 53.37
CA LEU A 371 38.95 20.23 54.25
C LEU A 371 39.75 19.17 53.45
N HIS A 372 41.09 19.12 53.57
CA HIS A 372 41.87 18.22 54.46
C HIS A 372 41.42 16.76 54.36
N SER A 373 42.26 15.73 54.14
CA SER A 373 43.71 15.57 54.29
C SER A 373 44.16 14.30 53.55
N ALA A 374 45.45 14.20 53.32
CA ALA A 374 46.16 13.06 52.74
C ALA A 374 45.87 11.72 53.46
N ASP A 375 45.88 10.62 52.70
CA ASP A 375 46.85 9.56 52.96
C ASP A 375 47.14 8.72 51.72
N LYS A 376 48.44 8.42 51.58
CA LYS A 376 49.01 7.47 50.62
C LYS A 376 48.69 6.06 51.13
N ASP A 377 48.39 5.13 50.24
CA ASP A 377 49.15 3.88 50.20
C ASP A 377 48.93 3.09 48.91
N THR A 378 50.06 2.70 48.35
CA THR A 378 50.26 1.74 47.28
C THR A 378 49.98 0.33 47.75
N HIS A 379 49.38 -0.53 46.91
CA HIS A 379 49.91 -1.88 46.71
C HIS A 379 49.35 -2.53 45.45
N ALA A 380 50.25 -3.22 44.77
CA ALA A 380 50.10 -3.89 43.50
C ALA A 380 49.50 -5.31 43.63
N ALA A 381 49.01 -5.77 42.49
CA ALA A 381 49.23 -7.10 41.93
C ALA A 381 48.21 -8.24 42.16
N THR A 382 47.97 -8.89 41.02
CA THR A 382 47.84 -10.35 40.78
C THR A 382 46.47 -11.03 40.83
N VAL A 383 45.98 -11.28 39.61
CA VAL A 383 45.23 -12.46 39.13
C VAL A 383 45.98 -13.75 39.52
N PRO A 384 45.30 -14.89 39.78
CA PRO A 384 45.15 -15.90 38.73
C PRO A 384 43.82 -16.70 38.75
N SER A 385 43.38 -17.11 37.56
CA SER A 385 42.49 -18.24 37.33
C SER A 385 43.12 -19.57 37.75
N PRO A 386 42.34 -20.66 37.85
CA PRO A 386 42.79 -21.92 37.27
C PRO A 386 41.72 -22.63 36.42
N LEU A 387 42.25 -23.33 35.43
CA LEU A 387 41.64 -24.25 34.47
C LEU A 387 41.38 -25.65 35.06
N ARG A 388 40.71 -26.49 34.23
CA ARG A 388 40.79 -27.97 34.13
C ARG A 388 39.88 -28.78 35.09
N ASN A 389 39.26 -29.91 34.72
CA ASN A 389 39.13 -30.67 33.47
C ASN A 389 38.15 -31.87 33.69
N VAL A 390 37.55 -32.38 32.59
CA VAL A 390 37.48 -33.82 32.20
C VAL A 390 36.32 -34.76 32.64
N SER A 391 35.62 -35.25 31.60
CA SER A 391 35.06 -36.61 31.31
C SER A 391 33.92 -37.19 32.18
N SER A 392 33.01 -38.08 31.74
CA SER A 392 32.70 -38.84 30.51
C SER A 392 31.43 -39.71 30.80
N GLU A 393 30.93 -40.41 29.77
CA GLU A 393 30.01 -41.57 29.79
C GLU A 393 28.50 -41.25 29.69
N LYS A 394 27.77 -41.63 28.63
CA LYS A 394 27.43 -42.94 27.99
C LYS A 394 26.22 -43.64 28.62
N ASP A 395 25.38 -44.12 27.70
CA ASP A 395 24.35 -45.18 27.77
C ASP A 395 22.97 -44.86 28.40
N LEU A 396 21.98 -44.58 27.54
CA LEU A 396 20.80 -45.44 27.27
C LEU A 396 19.93 -44.88 26.14
#